data_AF-A0A9D1DXB1-F1
#
_entry.id   AF-A0A9D1DXB1-F1
#
_cell.length_a   1.000
_cell.length_b   1.000
_cell.length_c   1.000
_cell.angle_alpha   90.00
_cell.angle_beta   90.00
_cell.angle_gamma   90.00
#
_symmetry.space_group_name_H-M   'P 1'
#
loop_
_entity.id
_entity.type
_entity.pdbx_description
1 polymer ?
#
loop_
_entity_poly.entity_id
_entity_poly.type
_entity_poly.pdbx_seq_one_letter_code
_entity_poly.pdbx_strand_id
1 'polypeptide(L)' 'KLTHDQIARYMGSAREVVSRMLRYFTSEGIVRVSRGTVEVIDKKKLRSLAGREK' A
#
# COMPACT_ATOMS: atom_id res chain seq x y z
N LYS A 1 -5.55 -10.99 9.47
CA LYS A 1 -5.85 -9.53 9.37
C LYS A 1 -4.54 -8.81 9.26
N LEU A 2 -4.31 -8.10 8.16
CA LEU A 2 -3.11 -7.31 7.94
C LEU A 2 -3.33 -5.91 8.53
N THR A 3 -2.53 -5.50 9.51
CA THR A 3 -2.63 -4.16 10.10
C THR A 3 -1.58 -3.21 9.53
N HIS A 4 -1.83 -1.90 9.59
CA HIS A 4 -0.83 -0.91 9.20
C HIS A 4 0.45 -1.03 10.04
N ASP A 5 0.32 -1.44 11.31
CA ASP A 5 1.46 -1.67 12.21
C ASP A 5 2.31 -2.85 11.74
N GLN A 6 1.68 -3.95 11.31
CA GLN A 6 2.40 -5.11 10.77
C GLN A 6 3.14 -4.75 9.48
N ILE A 7 2.48 -4.04 8.56
CA ILE A 7 3.14 -3.57 7.32
C ILE A 7 4.33 -2.67 7.65
N ALA A 8 4.18 -1.76 8.61
CA ALA A 8 5.24 -0.87 9.03
C ALA A 8 6.45 -1.63 9.58
N ARG A 9 6.22 -2.64 10.43
CA ARG A 9 7.29 -3.53 10.93
C ARG A 9 8.00 -4.28 9.80
N TYR A 10 7.27 -4.81 8.83
CA TYR A 10 7.87 -5.50 7.68
C TYR A 10 8.70 -4.57 6.79
N MET A 11 8.31 -3.30 6.70
CA MET A 11 9.02 -2.29 5.91
C MET A 11 10.14 -1.57 6.68
N GLY A 12 10.36 -1.89 7.97
CA GLY A 12 11.28 -1.14 8.82
C GLY A 12 10.93 0.35 8.92
N SER A 13 9.63 0.67 8.88
CA SER A 13 9.12 2.04 8.80
C SER A 13 8.10 2.33 9.90
N ALA A 14 7.63 3.58 9.97
CA ALA A 14 6.60 4.00 10.92
C ALA A 14 5.19 3.77 10.35
N ARG A 15 4.23 3.45 11.23
CA ARG A 15 2.82 3.25 10.87
C ARG A 15 2.22 4.45 10.13
N GLU A 16 2.63 5.67 10.48
CA GLU A 16 2.17 6.90 9.84
C GLU A 16 2.59 6.98 8.37
N VAL A 17 3.81 6.55 8.06
CA VAL A 17 4.33 6.51 6.68
C VAL A 17 3.52 5.53 5.85
N VAL A 18 3.26 4.32 6.38
CA VAL A 18 2.40 3.33 5.73
C VAL A 18 0.99 3.87 5.50
N SER A 19 0.42 4.55 6.49
CA SER A 19 -0.91 5.15 6.37
C SER A 19 -0.95 6.22 5.27
N ARG A 20 0.09 7.05 5.15
CA ARG A 20 0.21 8.06 4.09
C ARG A 20 0.35 7.43 2.71
N MET A 21 1.17 6.38 2.58
CA MET A 21 1.33 5.63 1.32
C MET A 21 0.03 4.98 0.87
N LEU A 22 -0.67 4.28 1.78
CA LEU A 22 -1.95 3.64 1.46
C LEU A 22 -3.03 4.66 1.06
N ARG A 23 -3.04 5.85 1.69
CA ARG A 23 -3.94 6.94 1.31
C ARG A 23 -3.65 7.45 -0.09
N TYR A 24 -2.38 7.62 -0.45
CA TYR A 24 -1.96 7.99 -1.80
C TYR A 24 -2.40 6.93 -2.83
N PHE A 25 -2.10 5.66 -2.60
CA PHE A 25 -2.52 4.58 -3.50
C PHE A 25 -4.05 4.45 -3.63
N THR A 26 -4.79 4.73 -2.57
CA THR A 26 -6.26 4.74 -2.62
C THR A 26 -6.77 5.93 -3.44
N SER A 27 -6.19 7.12 -3.26
CA SER A 27 -6.52 8.32 -4.03
C SER A 27 -6.24 8.15 -5.52
N GLU A 28 -5.17 7.43 -5.85
CA GLU A 28 -4.74 7.14 -7.22
C GLU A 28 -5.51 5.97 -7.87
N GLY A 29 -6.46 5.36 -7.16
CA GLY A 29 -7.25 4.21 -7.63
C GLY A 29 -6.46 2.90 -7.74
N ILE A 30 -5.29 2.82 -7.11
CA ILE A 30 -4.36 1.68 -7.26
C ILE A 30 -4.72 0.55 -6.30
N VAL A 31 -5.12 0.90 -5.08
CA VAL A 31 -5.50 -0.06 -4.03
C VAL A 31 -6.80 0.36 -3.37
N ARG A 32 -7.47 -0.60 -2.76
CA ARG A 32 -8.63 -0.39 -1.89
C ARG A 32 -8.29 -0.89 -0.50
N VAL A 33 -8.45 -0.02 0.48
CA VAL A 33 -8.19 -0.37 1.89
C VAL A 33 -9.52 -0.61 2.60
N SER A 34 -9.59 -1.71 3.36
CA SER A 34 -10.70 -2.07 4.24
C SER A 34 -10.16 -2.51 5.59
N ARG A 35 -11.02 -2.65 6.61
CA ARG A 35 -10.56 -2.97 7.97
C ARG A 35 -9.82 -4.31 8.02
N GLY A 36 -8.48 -4.25 8.07
CA GLY A 36 -7.60 -5.42 8.15
C GLY A 36 -7.26 -6.07 6.81
N THR A 37 -7.57 -5.42 5.68
CA THR A 37 -7.37 -5.93 4.32
C THR A 37 -6.94 -4.80 3.37
N VAL A 38 -6.02 -5.09 2.47
CA VAL A 38 -5.63 -4.21 1.36
C VAL A 38 -5.78 -5.01 0.07
N GLU A 39 -6.60 -4.50 -0.86
CA GLU A 39 -6.86 -5.09 -2.17
C GLU A 39 -6.16 -4.26 -3.25
N VAL A 40 -5.50 -4.92 -4.20
CA VAL A 40 -4.85 -4.24 -5.33
C VAL A 40 -5.82 -4.19 -6.50
N ILE A 41 -6.22 -2.98 -6.88
CA ILE A 41 -7.16 -2.74 -7.99
C ILE A 41 -6.38 -2.64 -9.30
N ASP A 42 -5.28 -1.90 -9.32
CA ASP A 42 -4.43 -1.72 -10.51
C ASP A 42 -3.02 -2.26 -10.28
N LYS A 43 -2.82 -3.53 -10.66
CA LYS A 43 -1.52 -4.21 -10.55
C LYS A 43 -0.46 -3.61 -11.48
N LYS A 44 -0.86 -3.03 -12.62
CA LYS A 44 0.07 -2.47 -13.60
C LYS A 44 0.66 -1.17 -13.06
N LYS A 45 -0.22 -0.25 -12.63
CA LYS A 45 0.17 1.03 -12.01
C LYS A 45 0.98 0.80 -10.73
N LEU A 46 0.61 -0.20 -9.92
CA LEU A 46 1.40 -0.57 -8.73
C LEU A 46 2.81 -1.07 -9.08
N ARG A 47 2.95 -1.90 -10.12
CA ARG A 47 4.27 -2.39 -10.58
C ARG A 47 5.16 -1.27 -11.12
N SER A 48 4.56 -0.32 -11.84
CA SER A 48 5.23 0.89 -12.33
C SER A 48 5.83 1.70 -11.18
N LEU A 49 5.03 1.99 -10.15
CA LEU A 49 5.50 2.71 -8.96
C LEU A 49 6.56 1.95 -8.15
N ALA A 50 6.52 0.61 -8.18
CA ALA A 50 7.52 -0.22 -7.53
C ALA A 50 8.85 -0.29 -8.30
N GLY A 51 8.99 0.41 -9.43
CA GLY A 51 10.20 0.41 -10.25
C GLY A 51 10.49 -0.95 -10.91
N ARG A 52 9.48 -1.83 -11.00
CA ARG A 52 9.61 -3.16 -11.62
C ARG A 52 9.26 -3.16 -13.11
N GLU A 53 9.27 -1.99 -13.75
CA GLU A 53 9.22 -1.89 -15.21
C GLU A 53 10.66 -1.92 -15.76
N LYS A 54 11.10 -3.13 -16.09
CA LYS A 54 11.95 -3.44 -17.25
C LYS A 54 11.42 -4.72 -17.87
#